data_AF-A0A943AZX8-F1
#
_entry.id   AF-A0A943AZX8-F1
#
_cell.length_a   1.000
_cell.length_b   1.000
_cell.length_c   1.000
_cell.angle_alpha   90.00
_cell.angle_beta   90.00
_cell.angle_gamma   90.00
#
_symmetry.space_group_name_H-M   'P 1'
#
loop_
_entity.id
_entity.type
_entity.pdbx_description
1 polymer ?
#
loop_
_entity_poly.entity_id
_entity_poly.type
_entity_poly.pdbx_seq_one_letter_code
_entity_poly.pdbx_strand_id
1 'polypeptide(L)'
;MKFSNYLDSNLIFTDVKGSSMEEIIKEMVEKIASKEKSVNLRKDEITSAVIKREQEISTAIGKGVAIPHARIENFNDFIVAVGVVETPFRAKVEASASKDTVELVFLIISDVLKNKNILKIMSAVSKLVIKYPHIADKMKTIKDSAEILKAVQEADIEIGHKITAEDVLSPDIIPLSPNSTLEEVAKRFIIEHTSGLPVVDENGKFLGEITEKELIEFGMPKYLSLMQDLNFLTVGEPFEEYLVNEKTTTIENLYRSKDELIILDRKAPIMEICFIMVSKNITRLYVVENGEYLGLIKRSDIIKKVLHI
;
A
#
# COMPACT_ATOMS: atom_id res chain seq x y z
N MET A 1 8.72 -19.62 -5.92
CA MET A 1 7.50 -20.46 -5.83
C MET A 1 6.37 -19.74 -6.55
N LYS A 2 5.35 -20.44 -7.06
CA LYS A 2 4.18 -19.77 -7.67
C LYS A 2 3.18 -19.36 -6.60
N PHE A 3 2.45 -18.25 -6.81
CA PHE A 3 1.40 -17.79 -5.91
C PHE A 3 0.31 -18.86 -5.71
N SER A 4 -0.08 -19.55 -6.79
CA SER A 4 -1.03 -20.66 -6.75
C SER A 4 -0.65 -21.78 -5.78
N ASN A 5 0.63 -21.95 -5.45
CA ASN A 5 1.08 -23.00 -4.52
C ASN A 5 0.76 -22.68 -3.05
N TYR A 6 0.30 -21.46 -2.75
CA TYR A 6 -0.18 -21.06 -1.44
C TYR A 6 -1.70 -21.17 -1.30
N LEU A 7 -2.39 -21.54 -2.38
CA LEU A 7 -3.84 -21.69 -2.41
C LEU A 7 -4.21 -23.18 -2.48
N ASP A 8 -5.25 -23.55 -1.74
CA ASP A 8 -5.86 -24.87 -1.79
C ASP A 8 -7.34 -24.70 -2.18
N SER A 9 -7.81 -25.46 -3.16
CA SER A 9 -9.23 -25.46 -3.57
C SER A 9 -10.21 -25.76 -2.44
N ASN A 10 -9.78 -26.46 -1.37
CA ASN A 10 -10.59 -26.72 -0.17
C ASN A 10 -10.79 -25.47 0.71
N LEU A 11 -9.95 -24.45 0.53
CA LEU A 11 -9.98 -23.17 1.25
C LEU A 11 -10.41 -22.02 0.33
N ILE A 12 -11.05 -22.34 -0.79
CA ILE A 12 -11.70 -21.39 -1.69
C ILE A 12 -13.21 -21.57 -1.54
N PHE A 13 -13.89 -20.51 -1.13
CA PHE A 13 -15.33 -20.49 -0.85
C PHE A 13 -16.02 -19.53 -1.82
N THR A 14 -17.06 -20.00 -2.52
CA THR A 14 -17.74 -19.23 -3.58
C THR A 14 -19.07 -18.61 -3.14
N ASP A 15 -19.38 -18.74 -1.86
CA ASP A 15 -20.67 -18.44 -1.21
C ASP A 15 -20.45 -17.79 0.19
N VAL A 16 -19.49 -16.88 0.30
CA VAL A 16 -19.19 -16.24 1.59
C VAL A 16 -20.26 -15.22 1.94
N LYS A 17 -20.97 -15.46 3.04
CA LYS A 17 -22.09 -14.66 3.53
C LYS A 17 -21.62 -13.57 4.49
N GLY A 18 -22.22 -12.40 4.35
CA GLY A 18 -21.97 -11.24 5.20
C GLY A 18 -22.27 -9.95 4.46
N SER A 19 -22.52 -8.89 5.23
CA SER A 19 -22.82 -7.54 4.77
C SER A 19 -21.78 -6.51 5.23
N SER A 20 -20.77 -6.96 5.97
CA SER A 20 -19.65 -6.16 6.46
C SER A 20 -18.37 -7.00 6.51
N MET A 21 -17.21 -6.34 6.56
CA MET A 21 -15.91 -7.04 6.62
C MET A 21 -15.82 -7.95 7.85
N GLU A 22 -16.37 -7.53 8.99
CA GLU A 22 -16.39 -8.34 10.21
C GLU A 22 -17.21 -9.62 10.06
N GLU A 23 -18.38 -9.56 9.42
CA GLU A 23 -19.21 -10.72 9.13
C GLU A 23 -18.52 -11.68 8.15
N ILE A 24 -17.88 -11.14 7.11
CA ILE A 24 -17.11 -11.92 6.15
C ILE A 24 -15.92 -12.61 6.81
N ILE A 25 -15.17 -11.93 7.68
CA ILE A 25 -14.09 -12.53 8.46
C ILE A 25 -14.61 -13.69 9.31
N LYS A 26 -15.72 -13.48 10.05
CA LYS A 26 -16.34 -14.54 10.88
C LYS A 26 -16.73 -15.75 10.04
N GLU A 27 -17.43 -15.54 8.94
CA GLU A 27 -17.88 -16.60 8.03
C GLU A 27 -16.71 -17.36 7.43
N MET A 28 -15.68 -16.66 6.94
CA MET A 28 -14.49 -17.31 6.38
C MET A 28 -13.73 -18.11 7.43
N VAL A 29 -13.53 -17.57 8.64
CA VAL A 29 -12.86 -18.31 9.72
C VAL A 29 -13.66 -19.56 10.11
N GLU A 30 -14.98 -19.50 10.16
CA GLU A 30 -15.84 -20.68 10.39
C GLU A 30 -15.67 -21.74 9.31
N LYS A 31 -15.72 -21.33 8.03
CA LYS A 31 -15.53 -22.24 6.89
C LYS A 31 -14.14 -22.87 6.90
N ILE A 32 -13.08 -22.11 7.21
CA ILE A 32 -11.71 -22.64 7.35
C ILE A 32 -11.63 -23.61 8.52
N ALA A 33 -12.20 -23.28 9.69
CA ALA A 33 -12.21 -24.16 10.86
C ALA A 33 -12.86 -25.53 10.57
N SER A 34 -13.85 -25.59 9.69
CA SER A 34 -14.46 -26.87 9.27
C SER A 34 -13.52 -27.78 8.46
N LYS A 35 -12.43 -27.23 7.91
CA LYS A 35 -11.44 -27.93 7.07
C LYS A 35 -10.09 -28.09 7.76
N GLU A 36 -9.68 -27.10 8.55
CA GLU A 36 -8.37 -26.99 9.17
C GLU A 36 -8.43 -27.10 10.68
N LYS A 37 -7.86 -28.19 11.21
CA LYS A 37 -7.84 -28.46 12.65
C LYS A 37 -7.09 -27.38 13.43
N SER A 38 -6.00 -26.85 12.89
CA SER A 38 -5.20 -25.79 13.50
C SER A 38 -6.01 -24.52 13.74
N VAL A 39 -6.91 -24.17 12.81
CA VAL A 39 -7.82 -23.03 12.93
C VAL A 39 -8.98 -23.35 13.86
N ASN A 40 -9.58 -24.54 13.75
CA ASN A 40 -10.72 -24.92 14.59
C ASN A 40 -10.41 -24.85 16.10
N LEU A 41 -9.22 -25.29 16.50
CA LEU A 41 -8.80 -25.28 17.90
C LEU A 41 -8.66 -23.87 18.50
N ARG A 42 -8.54 -22.84 17.67
CA ARG A 42 -8.25 -21.45 18.07
C ARG A 42 -9.16 -20.44 17.37
N LYS A 43 -10.34 -20.89 16.95
CA LYS A 43 -11.26 -20.14 16.08
C LYS A 43 -11.58 -18.74 16.62
N ASP A 44 -11.92 -18.63 17.89
CA ASP A 44 -12.33 -17.36 18.52
C ASP A 44 -11.18 -16.37 18.64
N GLU A 45 -9.98 -16.87 18.98
CA GLU A 45 -8.76 -16.09 19.03
C GLU A 45 -8.39 -15.54 17.65
N ILE A 46 -8.40 -16.41 16.63
CA ILE A 46 -8.10 -16.06 15.24
C ILE A 46 -9.09 -15.00 14.74
N THR A 47 -10.39 -15.24 14.94
CA THR A 47 -11.44 -14.31 14.53
C THR A 47 -11.24 -12.94 15.16
N SER A 48 -10.98 -12.91 16.47
CA SER A 48 -10.77 -11.68 17.22
C SER A 48 -9.50 -10.94 16.78
N ALA A 49 -8.41 -11.67 16.50
CA ALA A 49 -7.16 -11.07 16.02
C ALA A 49 -7.32 -10.44 14.62
N VAL A 50 -8.00 -11.11 13.69
CA VAL A 50 -8.24 -10.58 12.34
C VAL A 50 -9.17 -9.37 12.39
N ILE A 51 -10.27 -9.43 13.15
CA ILE A 51 -11.21 -8.31 13.28
C ILE A 51 -10.53 -7.10 13.91
N LYS A 52 -9.77 -7.30 15.01
CA LYS A 52 -9.03 -6.21 15.66
C LYS A 52 -8.10 -5.52 14.66
N ARG A 53 -7.38 -6.29 13.84
CA ARG A 53 -6.48 -5.73 12.83
C ARG A 53 -7.24 -4.98 11.73
N GLU A 54 -8.39 -5.47 11.30
CA GLU A 54 -9.24 -4.78 10.31
C GLU A 54 -9.77 -3.44 10.85
N GLN A 55 -10.11 -3.39 12.13
CA GLN A 55 -10.62 -2.17 12.80
C GLN A 55 -9.55 -1.08 12.95
N GLU A 56 -8.27 -1.44 13.06
CA GLU A 56 -7.16 -0.49 13.12
C GLU A 56 -6.97 0.23 11.77
N ILE A 57 -6.87 -0.54 10.69
CA ILE A 57 -6.73 -0.04 9.32
C ILE A 57 -7.39 -1.05 8.37
N SER A 58 -8.32 -0.57 7.54
CA SER A 58 -9.01 -1.45 6.58
C SER A 58 -8.04 -2.12 5.62
N THR A 59 -8.29 -3.39 5.32
CA THR A 59 -7.50 -4.20 4.40
C THR A 59 -8.06 -4.27 2.99
N ALA A 60 -9.10 -3.47 2.69
CA ALA A 60 -9.56 -3.28 1.32
C ALA A 60 -8.48 -2.53 0.51
N ILE A 61 -8.07 -3.12 -0.61
CA ILE A 61 -7.02 -2.58 -1.49
C ILE A 61 -7.58 -1.95 -2.78
N GLY A 62 -8.92 -1.93 -2.93
CA GLY A 62 -9.60 -1.47 -4.13
C GLY A 62 -9.84 -2.57 -5.18
N LYS A 63 -10.52 -2.20 -6.27
CA LYS A 63 -10.95 -3.10 -7.37
C LYS A 63 -11.79 -4.30 -6.91
N GLY A 64 -12.53 -4.11 -5.82
CA GLY A 64 -13.38 -5.11 -5.18
C GLY A 64 -12.64 -6.20 -4.42
N VAL A 65 -11.36 -5.96 -4.04
CA VAL A 65 -10.54 -6.93 -3.32
C VAL A 65 -10.16 -6.44 -1.92
N ALA A 66 -10.19 -7.34 -0.94
CA ALA A 66 -9.66 -7.12 0.40
C ALA A 66 -8.74 -8.26 0.84
N ILE A 67 -7.79 -7.95 1.74
CA ILE A 67 -6.81 -8.92 2.25
C ILE A 67 -6.73 -8.90 3.79
N PRO A 68 -7.80 -9.30 4.51
CA PRO A 68 -7.74 -9.40 5.96
C PRO A 68 -6.66 -10.39 6.37
N HIS A 69 -5.86 -10.02 7.38
CA HIS A 69 -4.75 -10.86 7.80
C HIS A 69 -4.43 -10.67 9.28
N ALA A 70 -4.00 -11.75 9.93
CA ALA A 70 -3.54 -11.71 11.31
C ALA A 70 -2.35 -12.65 11.55
N ARG A 71 -1.59 -12.31 12.60
CA ARG A 71 -0.54 -13.15 13.15
C ARG A 71 -1.01 -13.75 14.45
N ILE A 72 -0.79 -15.05 14.59
CA ILE A 72 -1.24 -15.83 15.72
C ILE A 72 -0.01 -16.46 16.37
N GLU A 73 0.23 -16.18 17.64
CA GLU A 73 1.39 -16.71 18.36
C GLU A 73 1.29 -18.23 18.48
N ASN A 74 2.40 -18.95 18.25
CA ASN A 74 2.46 -20.42 18.33
C ASN A 74 1.44 -21.15 17.44
N PHE A 75 1.05 -20.55 16.31
CA PHE A 75 0.15 -21.17 15.35
C PHE A 75 0.85 -22.23 14.50
N ASN A 76 2.16 -22.08 14.29
CA ASN A 76 3.04 -22.96 13.52
C ASN A 76 2.62 -23.21 12.06
N ASP A 77 1.60 -22.51 11.56
CA ASP A 77 1.03 -22.72 10.23
C ASP A 77 0.92 -21.41 9.43
N PHE A 78 0.59 -21.53 8.15
CA PHE A 78 0.37 -20.41 7.23
C PHE A 78 -0.75 -20.77 6.25
N ILE A 79 -1.89 -20.12 6.40
CA ILE A 79 -3.12 -20.38 5.64
C ILE A 79 -3.47 -19.16 4.81
N VAL A 80 -3.83 -19.40 3.55
CA VAL A 80 -4.45 -18.42 2.66
C VAL A 80 -5.77 -19.00 2.17
N ALA A 81 -6.87 -18.33 2.48
CA ALA A 81 -8.20 -18.69 2.01
C ALA A 81 -8.73 -17.62 1.07
N VAL A 82 -9.52 -18.03 0.08
CA VAL A 82 -10.17 -17.12 -0.88
C VAL A 82 -11.68 -17.19 -0.68
N GLY A 83 -12.33 -16.04 -0.58
CA GLY A 83 -13.77 -15.92 -0.44
C GLY A 83 -14.35 -15.06 -1.55
N VAL A 84 -15.27 -15.61 -2.35
CA VAL A 84 -16.16 -14.82 -3.21
C VAL A 84 -17.39 -14.47 -2.37
N VAL A 85 -17.60 -13.16 -2.20
CA VAL A 85 -18.68 -12.62 -1.36
C VAL A 85 -20.01 -12.78 -2.08
N GLU A 86 -20.99 -13.39 -1.43
CA GLU A 86 -22.32 -13.63 -2.02
C GLU A 86 -23.09 -12.32 -2.22
N THR A 87 -23.03 -11.41 -1.25
CA THR A 87 -23.64 -10.07 -1.32
C THR A 87 -22.57 -9.00 -1.15
N PRO A 88 -22.05 -8.42 -2.25
CA PRO A 88 -21.00 -7.42 -2.18
C PRO A 88 -21.40 -6.21 -1.32
N PHE A 89 -20.44 -5.68 -0.56
CA PHE A 89 -20.67 -4.59 0.39
C PHE A 89 -19.61 -3.50 0.24
N ARG A 90 -19.90 -2.28 0.71
CA ARG A 90 -18.96 -1.16 0.60
C ARG A 90 -17.99 -1.13 1.79
N ALA A 91 -16.69 -1.12 1.51
CA ALA A 91 -15.62 -0.95 2.49
C ALA A 91 -14.79 0.31 2.16
N LYS A 92 -14.16 0.90 3.18
CA LYS A 92 -13.21 2.02 2.99
C LYS A 92 -11.90 1.45 2.44
N VAL A 93 -11.37 2.04 1.38
CA VAL A 93 -10.01 1.76 0.88
C VAL A 93 -9.07 2.76 1.53
N GLU A 94 -8.08 2.26 2.26
CA GLU A 94 -7.19 3.13 3.04
C GLU A 94 -6.31 4.02 2.14
N ALA A 95 -5.81 3.47 1.02
CA ALA A 95 -4.87 4.18 0.14
C ALA A 95 -5.46 5.44 -0.51
N SER A 96 -6.77 5.46 -0.75
CA SER A 96 -7.46 6.52 -1.51
C SER A 96 -8.51 7.29 -0.70
N ALA A 97 -8.72 6.91 0.57
CA ALA A 97 -9.84 7.36 1.41
C ALA A 97 -11.24 7.20 0.75
N SER A 98 -11.34 6.43 -0.34
CA SER A 98 -12.59 6.19 -1.07
C SER A 98 -13.31 4.95 -0.53
N LYS A 99 -14.54 4.70 -0.99
CA LYS A 99 -15.27 3.47 -0.70
C LYS A 99 -15.40 2.62 -1.94
N ASP A 100 -15.04 1.35 -1.83
CA ASP A 100 -15.14 0.36 -2.90
C ASP A 100 -16.07 -0.79 -2.52
N THR A 101 -16.61 -1.49 -3.51
CA THR A 101 -17.51 -2.62 -3.32
C THR A 101 -16.72 -3.92 -3.31
N VAL A 102 -16.58 -4.55 -2.14
CA VAL A 102 -15.79 -5.78 -1.96
C VAL A 102 -16.57 -6.99 -2.44
N GLU A 103 -15.94 -7.76 -3.33
CA GLU A 103 -16.49 -8.95 -3.98
C GLU A 103 -15.60 -10.18 -3.75
N LEU A 104 -14.31 -9.97 -3.52
CA LEU A 104 -13.29 -11.01 -3.36
C LEU A 104 -12.42 -10.73 -2.13
N VAL A 105 -12.22 -11.73 -1.28
CA VAL A 105 -11.46 -11.59 -0.04
C VAL A 105 -10.38 -12.68 0.04
N PHE A 106 -9.15 -12.27 0.34
CA PHE A 106 -8.03 -13.17 0.63
C PHE A 106 -7.70 -13.11 2.12
N LEU A 107 -8.19 -14.07 2.90
CA LEU A 107 -7.94 -14.14 4.34
C LEU A 107 -6.61 -14.88 4.59
N ILE A 108 -5.68 -14.23 5.29
CA ILE A 108 -4.37 -14.80 5.62
C ILE A 108 -4.23 -14.99 7.14
N ILE A 109 -3.95 -16.22 7.57
CA ILE A 109 -3.69 -16.55 8.98
C ILE A 109 -2.28 -17.13 9.05
N SER A 110 -1.41 -16.51 9.83
CA SER A 110 0.01 -16.91 9.89
C SER A 110 0.53 -16.99 11.31
N ASP A 111 1.50 -17.87 11.53
CA ASP A 111 2.38 -17.76 12.69
C ASP A 111 3.21 -16.46 12.62
N VAL A 112 3.52 -15.88 13.79
CA VAL A 112 4.38 -14.69 13.96
C VAL A 112 5.80 -14.87 13.39
N LEU A 113 6.28 -16.09 13.21
CA LEU A 113 7.61 -16.38 12.64
C LEU A 113 7.58 -16.49 11.10
N LYS A 114 6.40 -16.62 10.49
CA LYS A 114 6.22 -16.77 9.03
C LYS A 114 5.89 -15.44 8.31
N ASN A 115 6.16 -14.30 8.94
CA ASN A 115 5.80 -12.94 8.48
C ASN A 115 6.15 -12.63 7.03
N LYS A 116 7.31 -13.09 6.56
CA LYS A 116 7.76 -12.87 5.19
C LYS A 116 6.78 -13.39 4.15
N ASN A 117 6.03 -14.45 4.46
CA ASN A 117 5.04 -15.00 3.55
C ASN A 117 3.81 -14.09 3.43
N ILE A 118 3.39 -13.41 4.51
CA ILE A 118 2.23 -12.49 4.46
C ILE A 118 2.47 -11.40 3.41
N LEU A 119 3.60 -10.67 3.49
CA LEU A 119 3.90 -9.61 2.52
C LEU A 119 3.97 -10.13 1.10
N LYS A 120 4.50 -11.34 0.90
CA LYS A 120 4.57 -11.95 -0.42
C LYS A 120 3.21 -12.30 -1.00
N ILE A 121 2.30 -12.78 -0.17
CA ILE A 121 0.91 -13.02 -0.60
C ILE A 121 0.21 -11.70 -0.88
N MET A 122 0.35 -10.69 -0.02
CA MET A 122 -0.22 -9.37 -0.27
C MET A 122 0.28 -8.79 -1.60
N SER A 123 1.59 -8.84 -1.87
CA SER A 123 2.17 -8.42 -3.14
C SER A 123 1.65 -9.23 -4.33
N ALA A 124 1.51 -10.55 -4.18
CA ALA A 124 0.97 -11.41 -5.22
C ALA A 124 -0.51 -11.10 -5.54
N VAL A 125 -1.33 -10.84 -4.53
CA VAL A 125 -2.73 -10.42 -4.70
C VAL A 125 -2.80 -9.03 -5.36
N SER A 126 -1.98 -8.07 -4.93
CA SER A 126 -1.89 -6.77 -5.60
C SER A 126 -1.48 -6.90 -7.07
N LYS A 127 -0.50 -7.77 -7.39
CA LYS A 127 -0.10 -8.06 -8.78
C LYS A 127 -1.24 -8.70 -9.57
N LEU A 128 -1.98 -9.63 -8.98
CA LEU A 128 -3.15 -10.25 -9.61
C LEU A 128 -4.17 -9.18 -10.01
N VAL A 129 -4.50 -8.28 -9.09
CA VAL A 129 -5.49 -7.22 -9.31
C VAL A 129 -5.01 -6.17 -10.33
N ILE A 130 -3.75 -5.74 -10.25
CA ILE A 130 -3.22 -4.64 -11.09
C ILE A 130 -2.84 -5.14 -12.48
N LYS A 131 -2.12 -6.26 -12.59
CA LYS A 131 -1.58 -6.76 -13.87
C LYS A 131 -2.52 -7.73 -14.59
N TYR A 132 -3.39 -8.41 -13.84
CA TYR A 132 -4.32 -9.40 -14.39
C TYR A 132 -5.77 -9.13 -13.97
N PRO A 133 -6.29 -7.90 -14.18
CA PRO A 133 -7.65 -7.54 -13.76
C PRO A 133 -8.70 -8.49 -14.36
N HIS A 134 -8.51 -8.94 -15.61
CA HIS A 134 -9.37 -9.93 -16.26
C HIS A 134 -9.46 -11.27 -15.50
N ILE A 135 -8.39 -11.70 -14.82
CA ILE A 135 -8.40 -12.91 -14.00
C ILE A 135 -9.11 -12.63 -12.68
N ALA A 136 -8.76 -11.52 -12.01
CA ALA A 136 -9.41 -11.13 -10.76
C ALA A 136 -10.93 -10.96 -10.92
N ASP A 137 -11.37 -10.33 -12.01
CA ASP A 137 -12.79 -10.14 -12.31
C ASP A 137 -13.48 -11.46 -12.66
N LYS A 138 -12.81 -12.34 -13.39
CA LYS A 138 -13.31 -13.70 -13.67
C LYS A 138 -13.54 -14.48 -12.38
N MET A 139 -12.61 -14.44 -11.42
CA MET A 139 -12.72 -15.14 -10.14
C MET A 139 -13.99 -14.77 -9.36
N LYS A 140 -14.48 -13.53 -9.47
CA LYS A 140 -15.70 -13.06 -8.79
C LYS A 140 -16.98 -13.72 -9.30
N THR A 141 -16.93 -14.28 -10.50
CA THR A 141 -18.10 -14.88 -11.18
C THR A 141 -18.12 -16.41 -11.13
N ILE A 142 -16.96 -17.03 -10.92
CA ILE A 142 -16.82 -18.49 -10.87
C ILE A 142 -17.47 -19.05 -9.59
N LYS A 143 -18.18 -20.17 -9.73
CA LYS A 143 -18.83 -20.87 -8.62
C LYS A 143 -18.13 -22.16 -8.20
N ASP A 144 -17.17 -22.64 -8.99
CA ASP A 144 -16.35 -23.82 -8.69
C ASP A 144 -14.96 -23.41 -8.15
N SER A 145 -14.56 -23.99 -7.01
CA SER A 145 -13.31 -23.63 -6.35
C SER A 145 -12.06 -24.07 -7.12
N ALA A 146 -12.12 -25.18 -7.85
CA ALA A 146 -11.00 -25.67 -8.66
C ALA A 146 -10.79 -24.78 -9.90
N GLU A 147 -11.87 -24.26 -10.49
CA GLU A 147 -11.80 -23.28 -11.58
C GLU A 147 -11.17 -21.95 -11.13
N ILE A 148 -11.46 -21.48 -9.91
CA ILE A 148 -10.78 -20.30 -9.33
C ILE A 148 -9.29 -20.56 -9.18
N LEU A 149 -8.91 -21.71 -8.62
CA LEU A 149 -7.49 -22.07 -8.47
C LEU A 149 -6.78 -22.11 -9.82
N LYS A 150 -7.43 -22.68 -10.85
CA LYS A 150 -6.91 -22.72 -12.21
C LYS A 150 -6.75 -21.32 -12.81
N ALA A 151 -7.72 -20.43 -12.60
CA ALA A 151 -7.61 -19.03 -13.05
C ALA A 151 -6.40 -18.32 -12.41
N VAL A 152 -6.12 -18.56 -11.12
CA VAL A 152 -4.91 -18.02 -10.47
C VAL A 152 -3.63 -18.64 -11.03
N GLN A 153 -3.63 -19.94 -11.38
CA GLN A 153 -2.50 -20.59 -12.03
C GLN A 153 -2.20 -20.00 -13.42
N GLU A 154 -3.22 -19.59 -14.18
CA GLU A 154 -3.07 -18.92 -15.49
C GLU A 154 -2.33 -17.59 -15.39
N ALA A 155 -2.42 -16.88 -14.25
CA ALA A 155 -1.71 -15.62 -14.03
C ALA A 155 -0.18 -15.78 -13.90
N ASP A 156 0.30 -17.00 -13.62
CA ASP A 156 1.70 -17.38 -13.43
C ASP A 156 2.52 -16.43 -12.52
N ILE A 157 1.90 -15.98 -11.43
CA ILE A 157 2.53 -15.01 -10.53
C ILE A 157 3.62 -15.68 -9.70
N GLU A 158 4.85 -15.23 -9.88
CA GLU A 158 6.00 -15.69 -9.09
C GLU A 158 6.14 -14.97 -7.74
N ILE A 159 6.45 -15.76 -6.72
CA ILE A 159 6.83 -15.32 -5.38
C ILE A 159 8.29 -15.66 -5.13
N GLY A 160 9.10 -14.60 -4.99
CA GLY A 160 10.53 -14.69 -4.70
C GLY A 160 10.85 -15.00 -3.22
N HIS A 161 12.07 -15.47 -2.97
CA HIS A 161 12.55 -15.79 -1.62
C HIS A 161 13.06 -14.58 -0.82
N LYS A 162 13.00 -13.33 -1.30
CA LYS A 162 13.43 -12.15 -0.52
C LYS A 162 12.31 -11.11 -0.55
N ILE A 163 12.09 -10.41 0.56
CA ILE A 163 11.24 -9.22 0.55
C ILE A 163 12.06 -8.11 -0.13
N THR A 164 11.42 -7.43 -1.06
CA THR A 164 11.99 -6.45 -1.97
C THR A 164 11.14 -5.18 -2.01
N ALA A 165 11.63 -4.12 -2.65
CA ALA A 165 10.91 -2.86 -2.81
C ALA A 165 9.50 -3.05 -3.40
N GLU A 166 9.35 -3.94 -4.39
CA GLU A 166 8.04 -4.26 -4.98
C GLU A 166 7.01 -4.89 -4.02
N ASP A 167 7.44 -5.43 -2.88
CA ASP A 167 6.52 -6.03 -1.90
C ASP A 167 6.01 -5.02 -0.87
N VAL A 168 6.71 -3.89 -0.71
CA VAL A 168 6.41 -2.88 0.31
C VAL A 168 6.01 -1.54 -0.27
N LEU A 169 6.26 -1.29 -1.56
CA LEU A 169 5.87 -0.05 -2.22
C LEU A 169 4.36 0.16 -2.20
N SER A 170 3.97 1.42 -2.17
CA SER A 170 2.60 1.87 -2.31
C SER A 170 2.45 2.44 -3.72
N PRO A 171 1.75 1.73 -4.63
CA PRO A 171 1.65 2.12 -6.04
C PRO A 171 0.66 3.28 -6.28
N ASP A 172 -0.24 3.52 -5.33
CA ASP A 172 -1.40 4.41 -5.52
C ASP A 172 -1.08 5.91 -5.30
N ILE A 173 0.19 6.26 -5.06
CA ILE A 173 0.59 7.66 -4.90
C ILE A 173 0.70 8.28 -6.29
N ILE A 174 -0.30 9.07 -6.65
CA ILE A 174 -0.39 9.74 -7.95
C ILE A 174 0.75 10.78 -8.06
N PRO A 175 1.59 10.74 -9.09
CA PRO A 175 2.61 11.77 -9.30
C PRO A 175 2.04 13.15 -9.64
N LEU A 176 2.83 14.18 -9.42
CA LEU A 176 2.60 15.54 -9.91
C LEU A 176 3.30 15.75 -11.25
N SER A 177 2.82 16.73 -12.02
CA SER A 177 3.52 17.25 -13.20
C SER A 177 4.39 18.44 -12.80
N PRO A 178 5.52 18.72 -13.48
CA PRO A 178 6.24 19.99 -13.34
C PRO A 178 5.36 21.23 -13.48
N ASN A 179 4.27 21.11 -14.26
CA ASN A 179 3.31 22.19 -14.50
C ASN A 179 2.24 22.32 -13.40
N SER A 180 2.20 21.41 -12.42
CA SER A 180 1.30 21.54 -11.26
C SER A 180 1.60 22.81 -10.47
N THR A 181 0.57 23.45 -9.96
CA THR A 181 0.69 24.72 -9.23
C THR A 181 0.96 24.50 -7.76
N LEU A 182 1.51 25.52 -7.08
CA LEU A 182 1.70 25.48 -5.61
C LEU A 182 0.39 25.18 -4.86
N GLU A 183 -0.73 25.77 -5.28
CA GLU A 183 -2.06 25.51 -4.71
C GLU A 183 -2.43 24.03 -4.82
N GLU A 184 -2.20 23.41 -5.99
CA GLU A 184 -2.45 21.98 -6.20
C GLU A 184 -1.59 21.13 -5.27
N VAL A 185 -0.28 21.41 -5.17
CA VAL A 185 0.64 20.65 -4.32
C VAL A 185 0.22 20.74 -2.85
N ALA A 186 -0.08 21.94 -2.35
CA ALA A 186 -0.52 22.13 -0.97
C ALA A 186 -1.84 21.42 -0.66
N LYS A 187 -2.84 21.52 -1.56
CA LYS A 187 -4.10 20.78 -1.42
C LYS A 187 -3.86 19.28 -1.33
N ARG A 188 -2.99 18.74 -2.19
CA ARG A 188 -2.67 17.31 -2.19
C ARG A 188 -1.95 16.87 -0.92
N PHE A 189 -0.99 17.63 -0.39
CA PHE A 189 -0.36 17.31 0.89
C PHE A 189 -1.36 17.19 2.05
N ILE A 190 -2.34 18.10 2.10
CA ILE A 190 -3.38 18.10 3.14
C ILE A 190 -4.34 16.92 2.96
N ILE A 191 -4.90 16.74 1.76
CA ILE A 191 -5.93 15.73 1.48
C ILE A 191 -5.35 14.31 1.56
N GLU A 192 -4.14 14.11 1.05
CA GLU A 192 -3.49 12.79 1.00
C GLU A 192 -2.65 12.49 2.25
N HIS A 193 -2.63 13.41 3.23
CA HIS A 193 -1.85 13.31 4.46
C HIS A 193 -0.39 12.88 4.19
N THR A 194 0.25 13.58 3.25
CA THR A 194 1.61 13.25 2.78
C THR A 194 2.50 14.48 2.78
N SER A 195 3.76 14.28 3.17
CA SER A 195 4.77 15.35 3.27
C SER A 195 5.67 15.46 2.04
N GLY A 196 5.37 14.69 0.99
CA GLY A 196 6.10 14.71 -0.27
C GLY A 196 5.45 13.82 -1.33
N LEU A 197 5.66 14.20 -2.58
CA LEU A 197 5.07 13.59 -3.76
C LEU A 197 6.11 13.44 -4.88
N PRO A 198 6.02 12.37 -5.69
CA PRO A 198 6.87 12.21 -6.87
C PRO A 198 6.45 13.18 -7.98
N VAL A 199 7.42 13.62 -8.77
CA VAL A 199 7.20 14.42 -9.99
C VAL A 199 7.61 13.59 -11.19
N VAL A 200 6.73 13.54 -12.21
CA VAL A 200 6.96 12.80 -13.46
C VAL A 200 6.67 13.67 -14.68
N ASP A 201 7.27 13.34 -15.82
CA ASP A 201 6.93 13.97 -17.10
C ASP A 201 5.61 13.42 -17.67
N GLU A 202 5.19 13.96 -18.83
CA GLU A 202 3.99 13.53 -19.56
C GLU A 202 4.00 12.05 -19.98
N ASN A 203 5.17 11.42 -20.04
CA ASN A 203 5.37 10.01 -20.38
C ASN A 203 5.52 9.11 -19.13
N GLY A 204 5.35 9.67 -17.92
CA GLY A 204 5.50 8.94 -16.66
C GLY A 204 6.95 8.71 -16.22
N LYS A 205 7.94 9.35 -16.87
CA LYS A 205 9.34 9.26 -16.44
C LYS A 205 9.54 10.07 -15.17
N PHE A 206 10.21 9.46 -14.21
CA PHE A 206 10.51 10.07 -12.92
C PHE A 206 11.51 11.23 -13.10
N LEU A 207 11.11 12.41 -12.61
CA LEU A 207 11.90 13.64 -12.68
C LEU A 207 12.49 14.02 -11.32
N GLY A 208 11.78 13.75 -10.22
CA GLY A 208 12.22 14.15 -8.88
C GLY A 208 11.14 14.05 -7.82
N GLU A 209 11.31 14.80 -6.73
CA GLU A 209 10.31 14.92 -5.67
C GLU A 209 10.06 16.37 -5.28
N ILE A 210 8.84 16.66 -4.84
CA ILE A 210 8.51 17.90 -4.13
C ILE A 210 7.96 17.57 -2.74
N THR A 211 8.32 18.38 -1.76
CA THR A 211 7.99 18.17 -0.35
C THR A 211 7.48 19.45 0.29
N GLU A 212 6.93 19.34 1.50
CA GLU A 212 6.49 20.51 2.27
C GLU A 212 7.62 21.53 2.46
N LYS A 213 8.88 21.06 2.49
CA LYS A 213 10.06 21.90 2.64
C LYS A 213 10.15 22.94 1.51
N GLU A 214 10.01 22.53 0.26
CA GLU A 214 10.14 23.44 -0.89
C GLU A 214 9.01 24.48 -0.93
N LEU A 215 7.80 24.11 -0.49
CA LEU A 215 6.68 25.06 -0.35
C LEU A 215 6.95 26.10 0.75
N ILE A 216 7.49 25.64 1.89
CA ILE A 216 7.86 26.53 3.00
C ILE A 216 9.00 27.45 2.58
N GLU A 217 10.03 26.93 1.92
CA GLU A 217 11.16 27.72 1.42
C GLU A 217 10.71 28.76 0.40
N PHE A 218 9.75 28.46 -0.48
CA PHE A 218 9.18 29.42 -1.42
C PHE A 218 8.46 30.57 -0.71
N GLY A 219 7.70 30.28 0.35
CA GLY A 219 6.99 31.30 1.11
C GLY A 219 7.89 32.10 2.07
N MET A 220 9.11 31.65 2.33
CA MET A 220 10.02 32.33 3.23
C MET A 220 10.75 33.47 2.50
N PRO A 221 10.76 34.70 3.07
CA PRO A 221 11.56 35.76 2.51
C PRO A 221 13.04 35.36 2.44
N LYS A 222 13.66 35.54 1.27
CA LYS A 222 15.02 35.08 0.96
C LYS A 222 16.10 35.57 1.93
N TYR A 223 15.87 36.68 2.63
CA TYR A 223 16.82 37.18 3.63
C TYR A 223 16.87 36.30 4.90
N LEU A 224 15.80 35.56 5.22
CA LEU A 224 15.74 34.72 6.42
C LEU A 224 16.66 33.50 6.35
N SER A 225 16.89 32.95 5.16
CA SER A 225 17.80 31.80 4.98
C SER A 225 19.28 32.15 5.24
N LEU A 226 19.61 33.44 5.30
CA LEU A 226 20.95 33.96 5.57
C LEU A 226 21.16 34.34 7.04
N MET A 227 20.11 34.32 7.86
CA MET A 227 20.17 34.73 9.25
C MET A 227 20.49 33.55 10.18
N GLN A 228 21.38 33.77 11.15
CA GLN A 228 21.71 32.79 12.19
C GLN A 228 20.88 32.98 13.47
N ASP A 229 20.27 34.15 13.66
CA ASP A 229 19.42 34.47 14.80
C ASP A 229 18.20 35.29 14.33
N LEU A 230 17.00 34.80 14.69
CA LEU A 230 15.71 35.40 14.32
C LEU A 230 15.13 36.28 15.44
N ASN A 231 15.78 36.37 16.61
CA ASN A 231 15.30 37.12 17.77
C ASN A 231 15.13 38.64 17.52
N PHE A 232 15.73 39.17 16.45
CA PHE A 232 15.64 40.57 16.06
C PHE A 232 14.42 40.89 15.18
N LEU A 233 13.69 39.88 14.68
CA LEU A 233 12.51 40.08 13.87
C LEU A 233 11.31 40.34 14.77
N THR A 234 10.86 41.59 14.80
CA THR A 234 9.65 42.00 15.54
C THR A 234 8.40 42.01 14.68
N VAL A 235 8.54 42.03 13.34
CA VAL A 235 7.45 42.09 12.36
C VAL A 235 7.89 41.45 11.03
N GLY A 236 6.96 40.77 10.36
CA GLY A 236 7.09 40.27 8.97
C GLY A 236 5.98 39.24 8.69
N GLU A 237 5.32 39.33 7.54
CA GLU A 237 4.35 38.33 7.12
C GLU A 237 5.07 37.27 6.27
N PRO A 238 5.28 36.05 6.80
CA PRO A 238 5.76 34.96 5.97
C PRO A 238 4.67 34.58 4.95
N PHE A 239 5.07 34.03 3.80
CA PHE A 239 4.18 33.52 2.75
C PHE A 239 3.45 34.55 1.88
N GLU A 240 3.73 35.85 1.95
CA GLU A 240 3.11 36.83 1.03
C GLU A 240 3.31 36.45 -0.45
N GLU A 241 4.56 36.15 -0.85
CA GLU A 241 4.90 35.73 -2.22
C GLU A 241 4.19 34.43 -2.60
N TYR A 242 4.06 33.50 -1.64
CA TYR A 242 3.33 32.26 -1.84
C TYR A 242 1.84 32.55 -2.14
N LEU A 243 1.16 33.29 -1.28
CA LEU A 243 -0.28 33.54 -1.37
C LEU A 243 -0.67 34.31 -2.64
N VAL A 244 0.17 35.24 -3.09
CA VAL A 244 -0.07 36.00 -4.33
C VAL A 244 0.06 35.10 -5.56
N ASN A 245 0.98 34.13 -5.55
CA ASN A 245 1.37 33.39 -6.74
C ASN A 245 0.99 31.90 -6.72
N GLU A 246 0.28 31.42 -5.69
CA GLU A 246 0.02 29.99 -5.50
C GLU A 246 -0.72 29.33 -6.67
N LYS A 247 -1.52 30.11 -7.42
CA LYS A 247 -2.32 29.63 -8.54
C LYS A 247 -1.61 29.68 -9.88
N THR A 248 -0.52 30.43 -9.98
CA THR A 248 0.18 30.71 -11.25
C THR A 248 1.58 30.13 -11.28
N THR A 249 2.24 30.01 -10.12
CA THR A 249 3.58 29.43 -10.02
C THR A 249 3.51 27.93 -10.13
N THR A 250 4.23 27.39 -11.12
CA THR A 250 4.42 25.96 -11.31
C THR A 250 5.60 25.44 -10.51
N ILE A 251 5.63 24.13 -10.27
CA ILE A 251 6.69 23.50 -9.48
C ILE A 251 7.95 23.15 -10.27
N GLU A 252 7.99 23.46 -11.57
CA GLU A 252 9.06 23.08 -12.51
C GLU A 252 10.47 23.42 -12.01
N ASN A 253 10.62 24.58 -11.35
CA ASN A 253 11.89 25.05 -10.81
C ASN A 253 12.00 24.90 -9.28
N LEU A 254 11.08 24.16 -8.65
CA LEU A 254 10.99 24.01 -7.20
C LEU A 254 11.22 22.57 -6.74
N TYR A 255 10.84 21.57 -7.54
CA TYR A 255 11.08 20.17 -7.15
C TYR A 255 12.58 19.84 -7.14
N ARG A 256 13.00 18.93 -6.26
CA ARG A 256 14.38 18.43 -6.21
C ARG A 256 14.62 17.38 -7.28
N SER A 257 15.72 17.49 -8.01
CA SER A 257 16.04 16.61 -9.13
C SER A 257 16.27 15.18 -8.66
N LYS A 258 15.87 14.19 -9.48
CA LYS A 258 16.16 12.77 -9.27
C LYS A 258 17.66 12.48 -9.03
N ASP A 259 18.55 13.30 -9.56
CA ASP A 259 20.01 13.13 -9.41
C ASP A 259 20.49 13.42 -7.97
N GLU A 260 19.67 14.12 -7.18
CA GLU A 260 19.91 14.40 -5.76
C GLU A 260 19.25 13.35 -4.84
N LEU A 261 18.52 12.39 -5.40
CA LEU A 261 17.72 11.42 -4.66
C LEU A 261 18.33 10.03 -4.69
N ILE A 262 18.08 9.27 -3.62
CA ILE A 262 18.35 7.83 -3.62
C ILE A 262 17.13 7.12 -4.20
N ILE A 263 17.34 6.48 -5.35
CA ILE A 263 16.30 5.75 -6.09
C ILE A 263 16.58 4.26 -5.99
N LEU A 264 15.53 3.48 -5.82
CA LEU A 264 15.60 2.03 -5.68
C LEU A 264 15.14 1.32 -6.96
N ASP A 265 15.85 0.24 -7.31
CA ASP A 265 15.32 -0.78 -8.21
C ASP A 265 14.20 -1.57 -7.50
N ARG A 266 13.21 -2.05 -8.26
CA ARG A 266 12.08 -2.82 -7.72
C ARG A 266 12.49 -4.08 -6.94
N LYS A 267 13.66 -4.67 -7.26
CA LYS A 267 14.21 -5.88 -6.62
C LYS A 267 15.12 -5.56 -5.44
N ALA A 268 15.31 -4.28 -5.08
CA ALA A 268 16.12 -3.88 -3.93
C ALA A 268 15.62 -4.59 -2.65
N PRO A 269 16.47 -5.33 -1.92
CA PRO A 269 16.05 -6.07 -0.73
C PRO A 269 15.60 -5.16 0.41
N ILE A 270 14.61 -5.58 1.19
CA ILE A 270 14.07 -4.79 2.32
C ILE A 270 15.12 -4.32 3.33
N MET A 271 16.17 -5.14 3.55
CA MET A 271 17.28 -4.78 4.45
C MET A 271 18.05 -3.57 3.96
N GLU A 272 18.24 -3.43 2.65
CA GLU A 272 18.88 -2.28 2.02
C GLU A 272 18.02 -1.03 2.21
N ILE A 273 16.71 -1.15 1.97
CA ILE A 273 15.72 -0.06 2.15
C ILE A 273 15.76 0.45 3.58
N CYS A 274 15.68 -0.45 4.57
CA CYS A 274 15.76 -0.10 5.99
C CYS A 274 17.11 0.54 6.34
N PHE A 275 18.22 -0.01 5.82
CA PHE A 275 19.55 0.55 6.04
C PHE A 275 19.67 1.99 5.50
N ILE A 276 19.19 2.25 4.28
CA ILE A 276 19.20 3.59 3.69
C ILE A 276 18.36 4.55 4.53
N MET A 277 17.12 4.17 4.88
CA MET A 277 16.23 5.01 5.67
C MET A 277 16.83 5.43 7.02
N VAL A 278 17.50 4.50 7.71
CA VAL A 278 18.13 4.77 9.01
C VAL A 278 19.44 5.54 8.85
N SER A 279 20.36 5.07 8.01
CA SER A 279 21.72 5.63 7.90
C SER A 279 21.76 7.01 7.25
N LYS A 280 20.80 7.33 6.37
CA LYS A 280 20.73 8.62 5.65
C LYS A 280 19.64 9.54 6.21
N ASN A 281 18.96 9.13 7.28
CA ASN A 281 17.80 9.82 7.84
C ASN A 281 16.69 10.14 6.79
N ILE A 282 16.50 9.23 5.84
CA ILE A 282 15.50 9.38 4.78
C ILE A 282 14.16 8.78 5.25
N THR A 283 13.08 9.52 5.06
CA THR A 283 11.72 9.12 5.46
C THR A 283 10.92 8.44 4.35
N ARG A 284 11.36 8.61 3.10
CA ARG A 284 10.71 8.06 1.91
C ARG A 284 11.72 7.74 0.80
N LEU A 285 11.47 6.68 0.05
CA LEU A 285 12.28 6.27 -1.10
C LEU A 285 11.38 6.03 -2.31
N TYR A 286 11.90 6.33 -3.49
CA TYR A 286 11.19 6.16 -4.76
C TYR A 286 11.70 4.91 -5.47
N VAL A 287 10.77 4.13 -6.02
CA VAL A 287 11.07 2.93 -6.79
C VAL A 287 10.87 3.27 -8.27
N VAL A 288 11.92 3.10 -9.07
CA VAL A 288 11.94 3.47 -10.48
C VAL A 288 12.55 2.32 -11.28
N GLU A 289 11.93 1.95 -12.40
CA GLU A 289 12.42 0.90 -13.31
C GLU A 289 12.46 1.49 -14.73
N ASN A 290 13.60 1.40 -15.42
CA ASN A 290 13.77 1.97 -16.77
C ASN A 290 13.35 3.46 -16.89
N GLY A 291 13.57 4.21 -15.82
CA GLY A 291 13.19 5.64 -15.71
C GLY A 291 11.73 5.88 -15.39
N GLU A 292 10.88 4.86 -15.31
CA GLU A 292 9.45 4.99 -14.97
C GLU A 292 9.23 4.88 -13.47
N TYR A 293 8.45 5.81 -12.93
CA TYR A 293 8.05 5.76 -11.53
C TYR A 293 7.09 4.58 -11.30
N LEU A 294 7.45 3.69 -10.38
CA LEU A 294 6.63 2.54 -10.02
C LEU A 294 5.87 2.72 -8.70
N GLY A 295 6.39 3.56 -7.80
CA GLY A 295 5.81 3.72 -6.48
C GLY A 295 6.79 4.30 -5.47
N LEU A 296 6.28 4.50 -4.26
CA LEU A 296 6.99 5.13 -3.15
C LEU A 296 6.91 4.22 -1.93
N ILE A 297 7.97 4.22 -1.12
CA ILE A 297 8.06 3.51 0.16
C ILE A 297 8.31 4.54 1.26
N LYS A 298 7.35 4.73 2.16
CA LYS A 298 7.47 5.53 3.38
C LYS A 298 7.98 4.66 4.53
N ARG A 299 8.61 5.24 5.55
CA ARG A 299 8.90 4.53 6.82
C ARG A 299 7.64 3.91 7.43
N SER A 300 6.49 4.58 7.32
CA SER A 300 5.21 4.04 7.76
C SER A 300 4.80 2.78 7.01
N ASP A 301 5.20 2.62 5.73
CA ASP A 301 4.93 1.38 4.99
C ASP A 301 5.74 0.21 5.56
N ILE A 302 6.98 0.46 6.02
CA ILE A 302 7.78 -0.55 6.71
C ILE A 302 7.09 -0.96 8.02
N ILE A 303 6.62 0.00 8.82
CA ILE A 303 5.93 -0.29 10.08
C ILE A 303 4.61 -1.05 9.80
N LYS A 304 3.75 -0.50 8.95
CA LYS A 304 2.43 -1.06 8.66
C LYS A 304 2.48 -2.41 7.95
N LYS A 305 3.36 -2.57 6.95
CA LYS A 305 3.41 -3.76 6.09
C LYS A 305 4.40 -4.81 6.59
N VAL A 306 5.50 -4.43 7.24
CA VAL A 306 6.51 -5.39 7.73
C VAL A 306 6.31 -5.71 9.21
N LEU A 307 6.11 -4.68 10.04
CA LEU A 307 5.92 -4.87 11.48
C LEU A 307 4.47 -5.20 11.84
N HIS A 308 3.50 -4.78 11.02
CA HIS A 308 2.04 -4.89 11.26
C HIS A 308 1.63 -4.28 12.61
N ILE A 309 2.14 -3.08 12.87
CA ILE A 309 1.77 -2.18 13.98
C ILE A 309 1.09 -0.96 13.39
#